data_AF-A0A951GKC5-F1
#
_entry.id   AF-A0A951GKC5-F1
#
_cell.length_a   1.000
_cell.length_b   1.000
_cell.length_c   1.000
_cell.angle_alpha   90.00
_cell.angle_beta   90.00
_cell.angle_gamma   90.00
#
_symmetry.space_group_name_H-M   'P 1'
#
loop_
_entity.id
_entity.type
_entity.pdbx_description
1 polymer ?
#
loop_
_entity_poly.entity_id
_entity_poly.type
_entity_poly.pdbx_seq_one_letter_code
_entity_poly.pdbx_strand_id
1 'polypeptide(L)'
;MDKDHIVLPPDPLLVSDRELDRKERSAEADREREARVQAAAQDRAHGIAKDMRLKLLEAATKDAQEAMKVLLAINGGGVAGVLAFVGSIAGKPDIENVLLIRVARSVYWFGGGVLGATTIAICAYLSNLFFAESNRIELGTDEQQRWSRWGNRTRVIGFVAALISVAVFVMGAYVATKGIFFVLKYKK
;
A
#
# COMPACT_ATOMS: atom_id res chain seq x y z
N MET A 1 -23.94 89.99 -12.48
CA MET A 1 -23.04 89.76 -13.63
C MET A 1 -22.59 88.33 -13.54
N ASP A 2 -23.33 87.47 -14.22
CA ASP A 2 -23.09 86.03 -14.25
C ASP A 2 -21.98 85.74 -15.27
N LYS A 3 -20.98 84.96 -14.88
CA LYS A 3 -19.87 84.59 -15.77
C LYS A 3 -20.16 83.19 -16.29
N ASP A 4 -20.77 83.13 -17.47
CA ASP A 4 -20.92 81.91 -18.25
C ASP A 4 -19.53 81.34 -18.56
N HIS A 5 -19.12 80.34 -17.79
CA HIS A 5 -17.94 79.54 -18.06
C HIS A 5 -18.23 78.67 -19.28
N ILE A 6 -17.69 79.08 -20.44
CA ILE A 6 -17.69 78.28 -21.66
C ILE A 6 -16.83 77.02 -21.41
N VAL A 7 -17.51 75.90 -21.13
CA VAL A 7 -16.88 74.58 -21.06
C VAL A 7 -16.60 74.15 -22.50
N LEU A 8 -15.34 74.26 -22.93
CA LEU A 8 -14.90 73.70 -24.21
C LEU A 8 -15.14 72.19 -24.23
N PRO A 9 -15.70 71.62 -25.31
CA PRO A 9 -15.89 70.18 -25.40
C PRO A 9 -14.53 69.47 -25.33
N PRO A 10 -14.44 68.32 -24.63
CA PRO A 10 -13.19 67.59 -24.51
C PRO A 10 -12.69 67.15 -25.90
N ASP A 11 -11.38 67.28 -26.11
CA ASP A 11 -10.71 66.92 -27.37
C ASP A 11 -10.95 65.42 -27.67
N PRO A 12 -11.60 65.06 -28.80
CA PRO A 12 -12.04 63.70 -29.09
C PRO A 12 -10.88 62.69 -29.16
N LEU A 13 -9.66 63.13 -29.47
CA LEU A 13 -8.48 62.27 -29.49
C LEU A 13 -8.07 61.82 -28.07
N LEU A 14 -8.14 62.73 -27.08
CA LEU A 14 -7.84 62.41 -25.67
C LEU A 14 -8.89 61.51 -25.02
N VAL A 15 -10.13 61.50 -25.53
CA VAL A 15 -11.19 60.61 -25.06
C VAL A 15 -10.98 59.17 -25.54
N SER A 16 -10.55 59.00 -26.79
CA SER A 16 -10.22 57.68 -27.36
C SER A 16 -9.09 56.97 -26.62
N ASP A 17 -8.01 57.69 -26.29
CA ASP A 17 -6.85 57.10 -25.59
C ASP A 17 -7.19 56.65 -24.16
N ARG A 18 -8.07 57.40 -23.48
CA ARG A 18 -8.55 57.04 -22.12
C ARG A 18 -9.47 55.82 -22.13
N GLU A 19 -10.27 55.65 -23.18
CA GLU A 19 -11.12 54.47 -23.33
C GLU A 19 -10.32 53.22 -23.67
N LEU A 20 -9.26 53.35 -24.47
CA LEU A 20 -8.33 52.26 -24.77
C LEU A 20 -7.60 51.80 -23.50
N ASP A 21 -7.01 52.73 -22.73
CA ASP A 21 -6.33 52.41 -21.47
C ASP A 21 -7.30 51.77 -20.45
N ARG A 22 -8.56 52.25 -20.39
CA ARG A 22 -9.59 51.65 -19.54
C ARG A 22 -9.93 50.22 -19.97
N LYS A 23 -10.01 49.93 -21.28
CA LYS A 23 -10.27 48.59 -21.80
C LYS A 23 -9.10 47.65 -21.54
N GLU A 24 -7.86 48.10 -21.75
CA GLU A 24 -6.66 47.30 -21.50
C GLU A 24 -6.53 46.93 -20.03
N ARG A 25 -6.73 47.88 -19.11
CA ARG A 25 -6.72 47.62 -17.66
C ARG A 25 -7.83 46.65 -17.23
N SER A 26 -9.01 46.74 -17.86
CA SER A 26 -10.10 45.79 -17.58
C SER A 26 -9.77 44.37 -18.04
N ALA A 27 -9.18 44.23 -19.23
CA ALA A 27 -8.77 42.93 -19.76
C ALA A 27 -7.62 42.30 -18.96
N GLU A 28 -6.68 43.09 -18.46
CA GLU A 28 -5.60 42.62 -17.59
C GLU A 28 -6.13 42.15 -16.22
N ALA A 29 -7.04 42.92 -15.61
CA ALA A 29 -7.69 42.52 -14.36
C ALA A 29 -8.51 41.23 -14.49
N ASP A 30 -9.18 41.03 -15.64
CA ASP A 30 -9.92 39.80 -15.91
C ASP A 30 -8.99 38.59 -16.10
N ARG A 31 -7.87 38.75 -16.83
CA ARG A 31 -6.84 37.70 -16.95
C ARG A 31 -6.24 37.32 -15.61
N GLU A 32 -5.97 38.30 -14.74
CA GLU A 32 -5.43 38.04 -13.41
C GLU A 32 -6.44 37.28 -12.53
N ARG A 33 -7.73 37.63 -12.61
CA ARG A 33 -8.81 36.90 -11.93
C ARG A 33 -8.91 35.46 -12.41
N GLU A 34 -8.88 35.24 -13.72
CA GLU A 34 -8.90 33.90 -14.31
C GLU A 34 -7.68 33.07 -13.86
N ALA A 35 -6.48 33.65 -13.88
CA ALA A 35 -5.27 32.99 -13.41
C ALA A 35 -5.35 32.61 -11.92
N ARG A 36 -5.88 33.49 -11.06
CA ARG A 36 -6.09 33.21 -9.63
C ARG A 36 -7.14 32.12 -9.40
N VAL A 37 -8.23 32.15 -10.17
CA VAL A 37 -9.28 31.10 -10.10
C VAL A 37 -8.73 29.75 -10.56
N GLN A 38 -7.93 29.73 -11.63
CA GLN A 38 -7.27 28.50 -12.10
C GLN A 38 -6.25 27.98 -11.09
N ALA A 39 -5.40 28.84 -10.52
CA ALA A 39 -4.46 28.45 -9.48
C ALA A 39 -5.19 27.86 -8.25
N ALA A 40 -6.24 28.52 -7.77
CA ALA A 40 -7.05 28.02 -6.66
C ALA A 40 -7.77 26.70 -6.99
N ALA A 41 -8.22 26.52 -8.24
CA ALA A 41 -8.82 25.27 -8.70
C ALA A 41 -7.78 24.13 -8.75
N GLN A 42 -6.56 24.42 -9.22
CA GLN A 42 -5.44 23.48 -9.24
C GLN A 42 -5.02 23.08 -7.82
N ASP A 43 -4.92 24.02 -6.89
CA ASP A 43 -4.58 23.75 -5.49
C ASP A 43 -5.62 22.85 -4.82
N ARG A 44 -6.91 23.11 -5.07
CA ARG A 44 -8.01 22.26 -4.57
C ARG A 44 -7.96 20.87 -5.18
N ALA A 45 -7.75 20.77 -6.50
CA ALA A 45 -7.63 19.48 -7.18
C ALA A 45 -6.43 18.68 -6.65
N HIS A 46 -5.30 19.35 -6.39
CA HIS A 46 -4.12 18.73 -5.80
C HIS A 46 -4.38 18.24 -4.37
N GLY A 47 -5.08 19.03 -3.55
CA GLY A 47 -5.49 18.64 -2.19
C GLY A 47 -6.37 17.38 -2.20
N ILE A 48 -7.41 17.37 -3.04
CA ILE A 48 -8.33 16.21 -3.16
C ILE A 48 -7.56 14.96 -3.62
N ALA A 49 -6.66 15.09 -4.60
CA ALA A 49 -5.86 13.97 -5.08
C ALA A 49 -4.92 13.42 -4.00
N LYS A 50 -4.29 14.30 -3.21
CA LYS A 50 -3.41 13.90 -2.10
C LYS A 50 -4.20 13.16 -1.02
N ASP A 51 -5.36 13.69 -0.63
CA ASP A 51 -6.21 13.07 0.39
C ASP A 51 -6.75 11.71 -0.06
N MET A 52 -7.18 11.60 -1.32
CA MET A 52 -7.61 10.33 -1.90
C MET A 52 -6.48 9.31 -1.90
N ARG A 53 -5.27 9.72 -2.28
CA ARG A 53 -4.08 8.85 -2.27
C ARG A 53 -3.75 8.36 -0.87
N LEU A 54 -3.84 9.22 0.15
CA LEU A 54 -3.61 8.84 1.54
C LEU A 54 -4.65 7.82 2.02
N LYS A 55 -5.93 8.05 1.73
CA LYS A 55 -7.01 7.11 2.08
C LYS A 55 -6.84 5.74 1.40
N LEU A 56 -6.48 5.73 0.12
CA LEU A 56 -6.21 4.47 -0.60
C LEU A 56 -5.01 3.72 -0.02
N LEU A 57 -3.95 4.43 0.37
CA LEU A 57 -2.78 3.83 1.00
C LEU A 57 -3.13 3.26 2.40
N GLU A 58 -3.94 3.97 3.17
CA GLU A 58 -4.41 3.50 4.48
C GLU A 58 -5.29 2.25 4.34
N ALA A 59 -6.22 2.24 3.38
CA ALA A 59 -7.03 1.06 3.09
C ALA A 59 -6.16 -0.13 2.68
N ALA A 60 -5.24 0.07 1.74
CA ALA A 60 -4.34 -0.99 1.27
C ALA A 60 -3.44 -1.55 2.38
N THR A 61 -2.97 -0.72 3.32
CA THR A 61 -2.16 -1.20 4.45
C THR A 61 -2.98 -1.98 5.47
N LYS A 62 -4.23 -1.59 5.73
CA LYS A 62 -5.18 -2.36 6.55
C LYS A 62 -5.50 -3.72 5.92
N ASP A 63 -5.78 -3.75 4.62
CA ASP A 63 -6.05 -5.00 3.90
C ASP A 63 -4.84 -5.93 3.92
N ALA A 64 -3.62 -5.38 3.75
CA ALA A 64 -2.39 -6.15 3.85
C ALA A 64 -2.17 -6.73 5.25
N GLN A 65 -2.48 -5.96 6.31
CA GLN A 65 -2.43 -6.45 7.69
C GLN A 65 -3.41 -7.60 7.93
N GLU A 66 -4.62 -7.49 7.39
CA GLU A 66 -5.61 -8.55 7.53
C GLU A 66 -5.19 -9.81 6.76
N ALA A 67 -4.68 -9.64 5.53
CA ALA A 67 -4.14 -10.75 4.75
C ALA A 67 -2.98 -11.48 5.47
N MET A 68 -2.10 -10.75 6.17
CA MET A 68 -1.04 -11.34 6.99
C MET A 68 -1.60 -12.19 8.13
N LYS A 69 -2.63 -11.72 8.84
CA LYS A 69 -3.29 -12.49 9.91
C LYS A 69 -3.93 -13.76 9.37
N VAL A 70 -4.63 -13.66 8.22
CA VAL A 70 -5.23 -14.80 7.54
C VAL A 70 -4.17 -15.83 7.17
N LEU A 71 -3.04 -15.40 6.61
CA LEU A 71 -1.95 -16.30 6.24
C LEU A 71 -1.33 -17.00 7.46
N LEU A 72 -1.16 -16.27 8.57
CA LEU A 72 -0.70 -16.84 9.83
C LEU A 72 -1.70 -17.86 10.39
N ALA A 73 -2.99 -17.53 10.38
CA ALA A 73 -4.06 -18.41 10.86
C ALA A 73 -4.18 -19.68 10.02
N ILE A 74 -4.06 -19.59 8.70
CA ILE A 74 -4.10 -20.74 7.78
C ILE A 74 -2.92 -21.68 8.06
N ASN A 75 -1.70 -21.15 8.15
CA ASN A 75 -0.51 -21.96 8.43
C ASN A 75 -0.52 -22.55 9.84
N GLY A 76 -0.83 -21.73 10.86
CA GLY A 76 -0.92 -22.17 12.25
C GLY A 76 -2.04 -23.19 12.47
N GLY A 77 -3.20 -22.97 11.84
CA GLY A 77 -4.33 -23.90 11.84
C GLY A 77 -3.98 -25.22 11.15
N GLY A 78 -3.20 -25.18 10.07
CA GLY A 78 -2.65 -26.37 9.41
C GLY A 78 -1.75 -27.20 10.34
N VAL A 79 -0.82 -26.54 11.05
CA VAL A 79 0.01 -27.21 12.08
C VAL A 79 -0.85 -27.85 13.16
N ALA A 80 -1.78 -27.07 13.75
CA ALA A 80 -2.64 -27.55 14.83
C ALA A 80 -3.51 -28.73 14.38
N GLY A 81 -4.10 -28.66 13.19
CA GLY A 81 -4.92 -29.73 12.62
C GLY A 81 -4.13 -31.02 12.38
N VAL A 82 -2.91 -30.92 11.84
CA VAL A 82 -2.04 -32.10 11.65
C VAL A 82 -1.61 -32.70 12.98
N LEU A 83 -1.22 -31.88 13.96
CA LEU A 83 -0.83 -32.38 15.28
C LEU A 83 -2.00 -33.03 16.02
N ALA A 84 -3.20 -32.45 15.93
CA ALA A 84 -4.41 -33.04 16.50
C ALA A 84 -4.72 -34.40 15.85
N PHE A 85 -4.63 -34.48 14.51
CA PHE A 85 -4.81 -35.74 13.79
C PHE A 85 -3.78 -36.79 14.23
N VAL A 86 -2.49 -36.44 14.23
CA VAL A 86 -1.39 -37.31 14.68
C VAL A 86 -1.63 -37.79 16.12
N GLY A 87 -1.99 -36.89 17.03
CA GLY A 87 -2.31 -37.24 18.42
C GLY A 87 -3.51 -38.19 18.55
N SER A 88 -4.52 -38.06 17.69
CA SER A 88 -5.71 -38.93 17.71
C SER A 88 -5.47 -40.36 17.21
N ILE A 89 -4.38 -40.58 16.47
CA ILE A 89 -4.02 -41.90 15.93
C ILE A 89 -2.74 -42.48 16.52
N ALA A 90 -1.98 -41.68 17.27
CA ALA A 90 -0.80 -42.13 17.99
C ALA A 90 -1.16 -43.22 18.99
N GLY A 91 -0.41 -44.33 18.99
CA GLY A 91 -0.63 -45.45 19.90
C GLY A 91 -1.71 -46.45 19.47
N LYS A 92 -2.39 -46.24 18.33
CA LYS A 92 -3.31 -47.25 17.78
C LYS A 92 -2.52 -48.41 17.16
N PRO A 93 -2.82 -49.67 17.50
CA PRO A 93 -2.04 -50.84 17.06
C PRO A 93 -2.06 -51.06 15.54
N ASP A 94 -3.13 -50.61 14.87
CA ASP A 94 -3.34 -50.81 13.42
C ASP A 94 -2.78 -49.65 12.55
N ILE A 95 -1.96 -48.79 13.14
CA ILE A 95 -1.37 -47.62 12.47
C ILE A 95 0.14 -47.79 12.38
N GLU A 96 0.65 -47.85 11.16
CA GLU A 96 2.10 -47.91 10.92
C GLU A 96 2.78 -46.60 11.35
N ASN A 97 3.89 -46.71 12.08
CA ASN A 97 4.73 -45.55 12.44
C ASN A 97 5.18 -44.74 11.21
N VAL A 98 5.28 -45.38 10.04
CA VAL A 98 5.61 -44.73 8.77
C VAL A 98 4.55 -43.70 8.36
N LEU A 99 3.26 -43.93 8.65
CA LEU A 99 2.18 -42.98 8.41
C LEU A 99 2.34 -41.72 9.25
N LEU A 100 2.54 -41.91 10.55
CA LEU A 100 2.73 -40.85 11.52
C LEU A 100 3.89 -39.94 11.11
N ILE A 101 5.02 -40.52 10.70
CA ILE A 101 6.20 -39.75 10.24
C ILE A 101 5.89 -38.97 8.95
N ARG A 102 5.19 -39.58 7.98
CA ARG A 102 4.88 -38.93 6.69
C ARG A 102 3.93 -37.75 6.86
N VAL A 103 2.92 -37.88 7.72
CA VAL A 103 1.97 -36.80 8.02
C VAL A 103 2.61 -35.76 8.93
N ALA A 104 3.39 -36.15 9.95
CA ALA A 104 4.12 -35.20 10.78
C ALA A 104 5.12 -34.35 9.98
N ARG A 105 5.65 -34.87 8.86
CA ARG A 105 6.54 -34.09 7.99
C ARG A 105 5.85 -32.86 7.37
N SER A 106 4.53 -32.84 7.22
CA SER A 106 3.81 -31.64 6.76
C SER A 106 3.85 -30.49 7.79
N VAL A 107 4.07 -30.79 9.07
CA VAL A 107 4.22 -29.79 10.13
C VAL A 107 5.42 -28.88 9.87
N TYR A 108 6.53 -29.40 9.35
CA TYR A 108 7.70 -28.58 9.00
C TYR A 108 7.37 -27.57 7.90
N TRP A 109 6.55 -27.97 6.91
CA TRP A 109 6.11 -27.07 5.85
C TRP A 109 5.19 -25.98 6.41
N PHE A 110 4.15 -26.34 7.16
CA PHE A 110 3.26 -25.34 7.75
C PHE A 110 4.00 -24.42 8.74
N GLY A 111 4.93 -24.94 9.53
CA GLY A 111 5.82 -24.15 10.38
C GLY A 111 6.71 -23.18 9.59
N GLY A 112 7.25 -23.60 8.45
CA GLY A 112 7.94 -22.72 7.51
C GLY A 112 7.03 -21.60 6.98
N GLY A 113 5.77 -21.91 6.71
CA GLY A 113 4.75 -20.93 6.33
C GLY A 113 4.50 -19.88 7.43
N VAL A 114 4.42 -20.30 8.69
CA VAL A 114 4.31 -19.42 9.87
C VAL A 114 5.53 -18.50 10.00
N LEU A 115 6.75 -19.05 9.84
CA LEU A 115 7.97 -18.25 9.86
C LEU A 115 7.97 -17.23 8.73
N GLY A 116 7.59 -17.63 7.52
CA GLY A 116 7.41 -16.73 6.38
C GLY A 116 6.43 -15.60 6.70
N ALA A 117 5.24 -15.93 7.24
CA ALA A 117 4.24 -14.93 7.63
C ALA A 117 4.78 -13.93 8.67
N THR A 118 5.53 -14.42 9.65
CA THR A 118 6.21 -13.60 10.66
C THR A 118 7.25 -12.68 10.03
N THR A 119 8.04 -13.19 9.08
CA THR A 119 9.02 -12.38 8.33
C THR A 119 8.34 -11.25 7.56
N ILE A 120 7.18 -11.49 6.94
CA ILE A 120 6.41 -10.43 6.25
C ILE A 120 6.06 -9.30 7.23
N ALA A 121 5.56 -9.65 8.43
CA ALA A 121 5.20 -8.66 9.45
C ALA A 121 6.40 -7.82 9.90
N ILE A 122 7.56 -8.47 10.11
CA ILE A 122 8.82 -7.78 10.45
C ILE A 122 9.25 -6.85 9.32
N CYS A 123 9.24 -7.34 8.07
CA CYS A 123 9.59 -6.52 6.91
C CYS A 123 8.65 -5.32 6.73
N ALA A 124 7.34 -5.51 6.93
CA ALA A 124 6.37 -4.41 6.87
C ALA A 124 6.63 -3.35 7.94
N TYR A 125 6.94 -3.78 9.18
CA TYR A 125 7.34 -2.87 10.26
C TYR A 125 8.61 -2.09 9.91
N LEU A 126 9.65 -2.77 9.42
CA LEU A 126 10.92 -2.14 9.03
C LEU A 126 10.74 -1.18 7.85
N SER A 127 9.93 -1.52 6.84
CA SER A 127 9.62 -0.62 5.74
C SER A 127 8.96 0.66 6.25
N ASN A 128 7.98 0.54 7.15
CA ASN A 128 7.33 1.71 7.75
C ASN A 128 8.31 2.56 8.56
N LEU A 129 9.21 1.93 9.32
CA LEU A 129 10.25 2.63 10.07
C LEU A 129 11.20 3.40 9.16
N PHE A 130 11.67 2.79 8.07
CA PHE A 130 12.56 3.44 7.10
C PHE A 130 11.88 4.58 6.33
N PHE A 131 10.61 4.44 5.97
CA PHE A 131 9.85 5.53 5.35
C PHE A 131 9.57 6.66 6.32
N ALA A 132 9.26 6.35 7.58
CA ALA A 132 9.10 7.36 8.62
C ALA A 132 10.40 8.18 8.78
N GLU A 133 11.55 7.52 8.86
CA GLU A 133 12.84 8.21 8.98
C GLU A 133 13.19 9.00 7.71
N SER A 134 12.95 8.43 6.53
CA SER A 134 13.13 9.14 5.25
C SER A 134 12.29 10.41 5.13
N ASN A 135 11.16 10.53 5.83
CA ASN A 135 10.32 11.73 5.82
C ASN A 135 10.78 12.79 6.82
N ARG A 136 11.66 12.44 7.77
CA ARG A 136 12.24 13.39 8.74
C ARG A 136 13.46 14.11 8.19
N ILE A 137 14.11 13.52 7.20
CA ILE A 137 15.30 14.05 6.55
C ILE A 137 14.89 15.03 5.44
N GLU A 138 15.69 16.07 5.25
CA GLU A 138 15.49 17.09 4.22
C GLU A 138 15.42 16.48 2.80
N LEU A 139 14.49 17.02 2.01
CA LEU A 139 14.21 16.56 0.65
C LEU A 139 15.41 16.80 -0.26
N GLY A 140 15.80 15.75 -1.00
CA GLY A 140 16.88 15.81 -1.99
C GLY A 140 18.27 15.41 -1.45
N THR A 141 18.38 15.09 -0.17
CA THR A 141 19.64 14.60 0.41
C THR A 141 19.94 13.15 0.04
N ASP A 142 21.22 12.80 -0.08
CA ASP A 142 21.67 11.42 -0.32
C ASP A 142 21.21 10.46 0.78
N GLU A 143 21.10 10.96 2.01
CA GLU A 143 20.65 10.19 3.15
C GLU A 143 19.17 9.80 3.01
N GLN A 144 18.31 10.75 2.62
CA GLN A 144 16.91 10.47 2.30
C GLN A 144 16.78 9.37 1.24
N GLN A 145 17.55 9.47 0.14
CA GLN A 145 17.54 8.46 -0.91
C GLN A 145 18.01 7.09 -0.42
N ARG A 146 18.95 7.04 0.52
CA ARG A 146 19.43 5.79 1.11
C ARG A 146 18.35 5.12 1.96
N TRP A 147 17.67 5.85 2.84
CA TRP A 147 16.57 5.32 3.65
C TRP A 147 15.38 4.87 2.80
N SER A 148 15.02 5.65 1.78
CA SER A 148 13.97 5.27 0.82
C SER A 148 14.33 3.98 0.06
N ARG A 149 15.59 3.79 -0.35
CA ARG A 149 16.05 2.54 -0.98
C ARG A 149 15.95 1.34 -0.02
N TRP A 150 16.32 1.49 1.25
CA TRP A 150 16.17 0.44 2.26
C TRP A 150 14.71 0.10 2.53
N GLY A 151 13.83 1.10 2.59
CA GLY A 151 12.38 0.92 2.66
C GLY A 151 11.85 0.11 1.48
N ASN A 152 12.28 0.44 0.26
CA ASN A 152 11.85 -0.31 -0.92
C ASN A 152 12.39 -1.76 -0.95
N ARG A 153 13.64 -1.98 -0.55
CA ARG A 153 14.23 -3.33 -0.47
C ARG A 153 13.48 -4.22 0.53
N THR A 154 13.20 -3.71 1.72
CA THR A 154 12.45 -4.45 2.74
C THR A 154 11.03 -4.80 2.28
N ARG A 155 10.38 -3.90 1.55
CA ARG A 155 9.07 -4.15 0.95
C ARG A 155 9.11 -5.30 -0.07
N VAL A 156 10.11 -5.29 -0.96
CA VAL A 156 10.29 -6.36 -1.96
C VAL A 156 10.56 -7.70 -1.29
N ILE A 157 11.42 -7.73 -0.27
CA ILE A 157 11.69 -8.94 0.51
C ILE A 157 10.41 -9.46 1.18
N GLY A 158 9.63 -8.59 1.81
CA GLY A 158 8.35 -8.96 2.42
C GLY A 158 7.37 -9.55 1.41
N PHE A 159 7.27 -8.97 0.21
CA PHE A 159 6.42 -9.51 -0.86
C PHE A 159 6.87 -10.90 -1.34
N VAL A 160 8.18 -11.09 -1.54
CA VAL A 160 8.74 -12.41 -1.92
C VAL A 160 8.51 -13.44 -0.81
N ALA A 161 8.69 -13.06 0.46
CA ALA A 161 8.40 -13.92 1.60
C ALA A 161 6.92 -14.34 1.66
N ALA A 162 5.99 -13.45 1.28
CA ALA A 162 4.57 -13.77 1.18
C ALA A 162 4.30 -14.86 0.14
N LEU A 163 4.87 -14.73 -1.06
CA LEU A 163 4.73 -15.74 -2.12
C LEU A 163 5.31 -17.09 -1.69
N ILE A 164 6.49 -17.07 -1.06
CA ILE A 164 7.12 -18.29 -0.54
C ILE A 164 6.26 -18.93 0.55
N SER A 165 5.72 -18.15 1.48
CA SER A 165 4.85 -18.67 2.55
C SER A 165 3.60 -19.36 2.01
N VAL A 166 2.96 -18.78 0.99
CA VAL A 166 1.82 -19.40 0.30
C VAL A 166 2.23 -20.69 -0.42
N ALA A 167 3.35 -20.69 -1.15
CA ALA A 167 3.84 -21.88 -1.83
C ALA A 167 4.18 -23.01 -0.84
N VAL A 168 4.80 -22.66 0.29
CA VAL A 168 5.14 -23.58 1.37
C VAL A 168 3.88 -24.16 2.02
N PHE A 169 2.82 -23.36 2.21
CA PHE A 169 1.52 -23.85 2.68
C PHE A 169 0.93 -24.90 1.72
N VAL A 170 0.87 -24.60 0.42
CA VAL A 170 0.34 -25.52 -0.61
C VAL A 170 1.15 -26.83 -0.64
N MET A 171 2.48 -26.75 -0.54
CA MET A 171 3.34 -27.93 -0.46
C MET A 171 3.10 -28.74 0.82
N GLY A 172 2.91 -28.08 1.96
CA GLY A 172 2.55 -28.74 3.22
C GLY A 172 1.23 -29.50 3.13
N ALA A 173 0.20 -28.86 2.56
CA ALA A 173 -1.09 -29.48 2.32
C ALA A 173 -0.97 -30.71 1.39
N TYR A 174 -0.24 -30.58 0.27
CA TYR A 174 -0.01 -31.68 -0.65
C TYR A 174 0.71 -32.87 0.02
N VAL A 175 1.75 -32.61 0.81
CA VAL A 175 2.48 -33.67 1.54
C VAL A 175 1.56 -34.37 2.55
N ALA A 176 0.75 -33.63 3.30
CA ALA A 176 -0.22 -34.20 4.24
C ALA A 176 -1.21 -35.12 3.53
N THR A 177 -1.83 -34.63 2.45
CA THR A 177 -2.81 -35.39 1.66
C THR A 177 -2.19 -36.66 1.05
N LYS A 178 -0.98 -36.56 0.48
CA LYS A 178 -0.28 -37.71 -0.09
C LYS A 178 0.07 -38.76 0.97
N GLY A 179 0.42 -38.32 2.19
CA GLY A 179 0.64 -39.21 3.34
C GLY A 179 -0.59 -40.05 3.68
N ILE A 180 -1.76 -39.42 3.70
CA ILE A 180 -3.05 -40.08 3.97
C ILE A 180 -3.43 -41.06 2.84
N PHE A 181 -3.33 -40.62 1.58
CA PHE A 181 -3.68 -41.47 0.43
C PHE A 181 -2.79 -42.70 0.29
N PHE A 182 -1.51 -42.59 0.63
CA PHE A 182 -0.62 -43.75 0.64
C PHE A 182 -1.20 -44.85 1.55
N VAL A 183 -1.65 -44.51 2.75
CA VAL A 183 -2.21 -45.50 3.67
C VAL A 183 -3.52 -46.10 3.16
N LEU A 184 -4.41 -45.29 2.60
CA LEU A 184 -5.67 -45.81 2.05
C LEU A 184 -5.45 -46.84 0.93
N LYS A 185 -4.35 -46.72 0.18
CA LYS A 185 -4.04 -47.64 -0.92
C LYS A 185 -3.42 -48.97 -0.44
N TYR A 186 -2.69 -48.97 0.67
CA TYR A 186 -1.98 -50.16 1.18
C TYR A 186 -2.72 -50.89 2.31
N LYS A 187 -3.88 -50.39 2.77
CA LYS A 187 -4.77 -51.08 3.72
C LYS A 187 -5.83 -51.99 3.06
N LYS A 188 -5.75 -52.20 1.74
CA LYS A 188 -6.51 -53.22 1.00
C LYS A 188 -5.63 -54.44 0.78
#